data_AF-A0A2M7YPF2-F1
#
_entry.id   AF-A0A2M7YPF2-F1
#
_cell.length_a   1.000
_cell.length_b   1.000
_cell.length_c   1.000
_cell.angle_alpha   90.00
_cell.angle_beta   90.00
_cell.angle_gamma   90.00
#
_symmetry.space_group_name_H-M   'P 1'
#
loop_
_entity.id
_entity.type
_entity.pdbx_description
1 polymer ?
#
loop_
_entity_poly.entity_id
_entity_poly.type
_entity_poly.pdbx_seq_one_letter_code
_entity_poly.pdbx_strand_id
1 'polypeptide(L)'
;MKFLGKTEKLLFYLLVFLLPLQLRHILHSFRPQFNEWTNIFFYATDILILLILLFWLIRKIKEKGWKIVGFQNIWVEVGLFLFLLVSGVSLVLSSNFWLSFWSWAKLLEFGLLFLYIKYNFSRQFNLKTFFGVFIGSACFQSLFAIWQFFAQKSLGLKIFAESPLSPDIS
;
A
#
# COMPACT_ATOMS: atom_id res chain seq x y z
N MET A 1 1.59 10.79 23.55
CA MET A 1 1.30 11.50 22.27
C MET A 1 2.53 11.60 21.38
N LYS A 2 3.66 12.14 21.86
CA LYS A 2 4.93 12.18 21.08
C LYS A 2 5.40 10.81 20.58
N PHE A 3 5.17 9.75 21.36
CA PHE A 3 5.50 8.37 20.96
C PHE A 3 4.70 7.90 19.74
N LEU A 4 3.36 8.02 19.76
CA LEU A 4 2.48 7.63 18.65
C LEU A 4 2.89 8.29 17.33
N GLY A 5 3.11 9.61 17.34
CA GLY A 5 3.56 10.32 16.13
C GLY A 5 4.96 9.91 15.65
N LYS A 6 5.88 9.55 16.55
CA LYS A 6 7.19 9.00 16.17
C LYS A 6 7.04 7.62 15.52
N THR A 7 6.18 6.76 16.07
CA THR A 7 5.89 5.43 15.52
C THR A 7 5.22 5.53 14.15
N GLU A 8 4.19 6.38 14.00
CA GLU A 8 3.55 6.68 12.71
C GLU A 8 4.58 7.15 11.68
N LYS A 9 5.50 8.03 12.09
CA LYS A 9 6.56 8.54 11.21
C LYS A 9 7.54 7.46 10.76
N LEU A 10 7.96 6.60 11.69
CA LEU A 10 8.84 5.46 11.39
C LEU A 10 8.15 4.48 10.43
N LEU A 11 6.91 4.10 10.73
CA LEU A 11 6.13 3.18 9.89
C LEU A 11 5.92 3.74 8.47
N PHE A 12 5.65 5.04 8.35
CA PHE A 12 5.49 5.68 7.04
C PHE A 12 6.79 5.69 6.24
N TYR A 13 7.94 6.02 6.82
CA TYR A 13 9.20 5.95 6.08
C TYR A 13 9.61 4.52 5.76
N LEU A 14 9.29 3.56 6.63
CA LEU A 14 9.46 2.14 6.34
C LEU A 14 8.56 1.71 5.16
N LEU A 15 7.31 2.18 5.12
CA LEU A 15 6.42 1.98 3.97
C LEU A 15 7.05 2.53 2.69
N VAL A 16 7.54 3.78 2.70
CA VAL A 16 8.21 4.40 1.54
C VAL A 16 9.45 3.60 1.11
N PHE A 17 10.22 3.10 2.07
CA PHE A 17 11.38 2.29 1.78
C PHE A 17 11.02 0.93 1.16
N LEU A 18 9.94 0.30 1.61
CA LEU A 18 9.51 -1.02 1.15
C LEU A 18 8.58 -1.01 -0.06
N LEU A 19 7.98 0.14 -0.41
CA LEU A 19 7.08 0.27 -1.57
C LEU A 19 7.68 -0.30 -2.87
N PRO A 20 8.96 -0.04 -3.22
CA PRO A 20 9.57 -0.57 -4.44
C PRO A 20 9.76 -2.09 -4.43
N LEU A 21 9.79 -2.74 -3.27
CA LEU A 21 9.98 -4.20 -3.19
C LEU A 21 8.77 -4.98 -3.69
N GLN A 22 7.56 -4.41 -3.58
CA GLN A 22 6.31 -5.05 -4.00
C GLN A 22 6.14 -6.50 -3.51
N LEU A 23 6.67 -6.82 -2.32
CA LEU A 23 6.63 -8.18 -1.78
C LEU A 23 5.18 -8.62 -1.61
N ARG A 24 4.78 -9.65 -2.35
CA ARG A 24 3.40 -10.14 -2.41
C ARG A 24 3.32 -11.64 -2.21
N HIS A 25 2.20 -12.06 -1.65
CA HIS A 25 1.81 -13.45 -1.54
C HIS A 25 0.46 -13.65 -2.24
N ILE A 26 0.36 -14.71 -3.05
CA ILE A 26 -0.89 -15.07 -3.73
C ILE A 26 -1.77 -15.80 -2.71
N LEU A 27 -2.87 -15.18 -2.31
CA LEU A 27 -3.83 -15.81 -1.40
C LEU A 27 -4.77 -16.76 -2.15
N HIS A 28 -5.18 -16.37 -3.35
CA HIS A 28 -6.13 -17.15 -4.14
C HIS A 28 -6.01 -16.83 -5.63
N SER A 29 -6.18 -17.86 -6.47
CA SER A 29 -6.22 -17.74 -7.93
C SER A 29 -7.58 -18.22 -8.44
N PHE A 30 -8.31 -17.33 -9.12
CA PHE A 30 -9.63 -17.69 -9.67
C PHE A 30 -9.54 -18.39 -11.03
N ARG A 31 -8.35 -18.48 -11.62
CA ARG A 31 -8.11 -19.23 -12.87
C ARG A 31 -6.92 -20.18 -12.71
N PRO A 32 -6.88 -21.27 -13.50
CA PRO A 32 -5.76 -22.21 -13.47
C PRO A 32 -4.47 -21.59 -14.02
N GLN A 33 -4.61 -20.71 -15.02
CA GLN A 33 -3.49 -19.98 -15.62
C GLN A 33 -3.21 -18.74 -14.78
N PHE A 34 -1.93 -18.50 -14.49
CA PHE A 34 -1.51 -17.31 -13.77
C PHE A 34 -1.93 -16.04 -14.54
N ASN A 35 -2.69 -15.18 -13.88
CA ASN A 35 -3.06 -13.87 -14.40
C ASN A 35 -3.19 -12.89 -13.21
N GLU A 36 -2.43 -11.80 -13.26
CA GLU A 36 -2.38 -10.78 -12.20
C GLU A 36 -3.75 -10.16 -11.91
N TRP A 37 -4.62 -10.06 -12.91
CA TRP A 37 -5.94 -9.46 -12.77
C TRP A 37 -6.98 -10.40 -12.17
N THR A 38 -6.70 -11.71 -12.10
CA THR A 38 -7.62 -12.72 -11.56
C THR A 38 -7.13 -13.33 -10.24
N ASN A 39 -6.09 -12.74 -9.65
CA ASN A 39 -5.44 -13.24 -8.45
C ASN A 39 -5.61 -12.25 -7.30
N ILE A 40 -5.83 -12.81 -6.11
CA ILE A 40 -5.87 -12.05 -4.87
C ILE A 40 -4.45 -12.04 -4.29
N PHE A 41 -3.85 -10.85 -4.26
CA PHE A 41 -2.54 -10.62 -3.68
C PHE A 41 -2.63 -9.93 -2.33
N PHE A 42 -1.81 -10.39 -1.39
CA PHE A 42 -1.53 -9.73 -0.14
C PHE A 42 -0.09 -9.23 -0.14
N TYR A 43 0.09 -7.92 -0.05
CA TYR A 43 1.40 -7.28 -0.04
C TYR A 43 1.90 -7.08 1.39
N ALA A 44 3.20 -7.17 1.60
CA ALA A 44 3.81 -6.84 2.89
C ALA A 44 3.52 -5.38 3.30
N THR A 45 3.38 -4.48 2.32
CA THR A 45 3.01 -3.07 2.54
C THR A 45 1.61 -2.91 3.11
N ASP A 46 0.70 -3.85 2.88
CA ASP A 46 -0.68 -3.80 3.40
C ASP A 46 -0.67 -3.78 4.93
N ILE A 47 0.17 -4.61 5.56
CA ILE A 47 0.34 -4.65 7.01
C ILE A 47 0.79 -3.29 7.53
N LEU A 48 1.75 -2.65 6.84
CA LEU A 48 2.25 -1.33 7.24
C LEU A 48 1.19 -0.25 7.11
N ILE A 49 0.40 -0.27 6.03
CA ILE A 49 -0.70 0.69 5.84
C ILE A 49 -1.73 0.52 6.95
N LEU A 50 -2.16 -0.71 7.24
CA LEU A 50 -3.12 -1.00 8.33
C LEU A 50 -2.59 -0.54 9.68
N LEU A 51 -1.31 -0.76 9.98
CA LEU A 51 -0.69 -0.26 11.22
C LEU A 51 -0.68 1.27 11.26
N ILE A 52 -0.28 1.95 10.18
CA ILE A 52 -0.28 3.41 10.11
C ILE A 52 -1.69 3.96 10.38
N LEU A 53 -2.72 3.40 9.74
CA LEU A 53 -4.11 3.79 9.92
C LEU A 53 -4.60 3.53 11.35
N LEU A 54 -4.23 2.39 11.94
CA LEU A 54 -4.57 2.05 13.33
C LEU A 54 -3.94 3.05 14.32
N PHE A 55 -2.64 3.34 14.18
CA PHE A 55 -1.95 4.30 15.04
C PHE A 55 -2.52 5.72 14.88
N TRP A 56 -2.84 6.10 13.65
CA TRP A 56 -3.50 7.37 13.36
C TRP A 56 -4.87 7.48 14.04
N LEU A 57 -5.70 6.43 13.94
CA LEU A 57 -7.01 6.36 14.59
C LEU A 57 -6.88 6.46 16.11
N ILE A 58 -5.98 5.69 16.73
CA ILE A 58 -5.71 5.72 18.17
C ILE A 58 -5.30 7.14 18.60
N ARG A 59 -4.42 7.80 17.83
CA ARG A 59 -4.00 9.17 18.12
C ARG A 59 -5.17 10.15 18.04
N LYS A 60 -6.03 10.04 17.01
CA LYS A 60 -7.20 10.92 16.84
C LYS A 60 -8.24 10.75 17.94
N ILE A 61 -8.50 9.52 18.38
CA ILE A 61 -9.38 9.24 19.52
C ILE A 61 -8.80 9.86 20.79
N LYS A 62 -7.50 9.65 21.07
CA LYS A 62 -6.84 10.19 22.27
C LYS A 62 -6.71 11.70 22.28
N GLU A 63 -6.56 12.33 21.11
CA GLU A 63 -6.50 13.79 20.97
C GLU A 63 -7.87 14.46 21.19
N LYS A 64 -8.97 13.70 21.37
CA LYS A 64 -10.37 14.18 21.29
C LYS A 64 -10.60 15.09 20.08
N GLY A 65 -9.76 14.90 19.06
CA GLY A 65 -9.51 15.81 17.96
C GLY A 65 -10.14 15.27 16.69
N TRP A 66 -11.41 14.88 16.78
CA TRP A 66 -12.30 14.77 15.62
C TRP A 66 -12.78 16.18 15.23
N LYS A 67 -11.87 17.15 15.19
CA LYS A 67 -12.09 18.24 14.25
C LYS A 67 -11.92 17.56 12.90
N ILE A 68 -13.05 17.18 12.31
CA ILE A 68 -13.17 16.87 10.88
C ILE A 68 -12.36 17.97 10.23
N VAL A 69 -11.18 17.55 9.74
CA VAL A 69 -10.42 18.17 8.68
C VAL A 69 -10.84 19.61 8.43
N GLY A 70 -10.00 20.58 8.80
CA GLY A 70 -10.25 21.96 8.40
C GLY A 70 -10.57 21.98 6.91
N PHE A 71 -11.70 22.58 6.54
CA PHE A 71 -12.33 22.62 5.21
C PHE A 71 -11.48 23.28 4.11
N GLN A 72 -10.15 23.21 4.20
CA GLN A 72 -9.26 23.53 3.11
C GLN A 72 -9.40 22.43 2.05
N ASN A 73 -10.34 22.69 1.13
CA ASN A 73 -10.57 21.94 -0.11
C ASN A 73 -11.30 20.59 0.06
N ILE A 74 -12.51 20.63 0.64
CA ILE A 74 -13.45 19.49 0.84
C ILE A 74 -13.80 18.74 -0.45
N TRP A 75 -13.66 19.38 -1.61
CA TRP A 75 -13.96 18.81 -2.92
C TRP A 75 -13.11 17.57 -3.23
N VAL A 76 -11.90 17.49 -2.68
CA VAL A 76 -11.02 16.32 -2.87
C VAL A 76 -11.56 15.11 -2.11
N GLU A 77 -12.04 15.30 -0.88
CA GLU A 77 -12.66 14.27 -0.05
C GLU A 77 -13.99 13.82 -0.64
N VAL A 78 -14.81 14.78 -1.09
CA VAL A 78 -16.08 14.48 -1.78
C VAL A 78 -15.81 13.71 -3.06
N GLY A 79 -14.82 14.13 -3.85
CA GLY A 79 -14.40 13.42 -5.06
C GLY A 79 -13.93 12.00 -4.78
N LEU A 80 -13.09 11.81 -3.76
CA LEU A 80 -12.64 10.48 -3.33
C LEU A 80 -13.81 9.61 -2.85
N PHE A 81 -14.74 10.17 -2.08
CA PHE A 81 -15.91 9.46 -1.59
C PHE A 81 -16.84 9.04 -2.74
N LEU A 82 -17.15 9.95 -3.67
CA LEU A 82 -17.93 9.66 -4.86
C LEU A 82 -17.24 8.61 -5.74
N PHE A 83 -15.92 8.73 -5.93
CA PHE A 83 -15.12 7.74 -6.65
C PHE A 83 -15.23 6.34 -6.00
N LEU A 84 -15.08 6.25 -4.67
CA LEU A 84 -15.20 4.97 -3.94
C LEU A 84 -16.63 4.39 -4.04
N LEU A 85 -17.67 5.24 -3.97
CA LEU A 85 -19.06 4.82 -4.16
C LEU A 85 -19.31 4.29 -5.58
N VAL A 86 -18.90 5.04 -6.60
CA VAL A 86 -19.06 4.63 -8.00
C VAL A 86 -18.27 3.35 -8.28
N SER A 87 -17.04 3.25 -7.77
CA SER A 87 -16.25 2.01 -7.90
C SER A 87 -16.92 0.81 -7.22
N GLY A 88 -17.72 1.03 -6.18
CA GLY A 88 -18.49 -0.01 -5.49
C GLY A 88 -19.58 -0.66 -6.36
N VAL A 89 -20.02 0.01 -7.43
CA VAL A 89 -20.96 -0.59 -8.41
C VAL A 89 -20.36 -1.85 -9.06
N SER A 90 -19.03 -1.91 -9.19
CA SER A 90 -18.33 -3.08 -9.72
C SER A 90 -18.60 -4.37 -8.90
N LEU A 91 -18.92 -4.25 -7.61
CA LEU A 91 -19.23 -5.39 -6.74
C LEU A 91 -20.47 -6.14 -7.22
N VAL A 92 -21.46 -5.42 -7.76
CA VAL A 92 -22.74 -5.99 -8.22
C VAL A 92 -22.66 -6.44 -9.67
N LEU A 93 -21.90 -5.73 -10.51
CA LEU A 93 -21.81 -6.01 -11.95
C LEU A 93 -20.77 -7.08 -12.31
N SER A 94 -19.84 -7.39 -11.42
CA SER A 94 -18.77 -8.32 -11.75
C SER A 94 -19.21 -9.79 -11.72
N SER A 95 -18.60 -10.60 -12.59
CA SER A 95 -18.78 -12.05 -12.61
C SER A 95 -18.20 -12.77 -11.39
N ASN A 96 -17.28 -12.12 -10.66
CA ASN A 96 -16.66 -12.67 -9.46
C ASN A 96 -16.71 -11.65 -8.32
N PHE A 97 -17.67 -11.83 -7.44
CA PHE A 97 -17.90 -10.98 -6.28
C PHE A 97 -16.64 -10.87 -5.39
N TRP A 98 -15.96 -11.99 -5.11
CA TRP A 98 -14.82 -12.00 -4.19
C TRP A 98 -13.62 -11.23 -4.72
N LEU A 99 -13.33 -11.37 -6.02
CA LEU A 99 -12.25 -10.63 -6.67
C LEU A 99 -12.53 -9.12 -6.68
N SER A 100 -13.77 -8.73 -7.00
CA SER A 100 -14.19 -7.33 -6.99
C SER A 100 -14.19 -6.74 -5.59
N PHE A 101 -14.65 -7.50 -4.60
CA PHE A 101 -14.62 -7.09 -3.20
C PHE A 101 -13.19 -6.84 -2.73
N TRP A 102 -12.26 -7.76 -3.02
CA TRP A 102 -10.85 -7.56 -2.69
C TRP A 102 -10.26 -6.31 -3.37
N SER A 103 -10.54 -6.12 -4.66
CA SER A 103 -10.06 -4.97 -5.42
C SER A 103 -10.62 -3.65 -4.87
N TRP A 104 -11.90 -3.62 -4.52
CA TRP A 104 -12.54 -2.46 -3.91
C TRP A 104 -12.02 -2.19 -2.49
N ALA A 105 -11.78 -3.24 -1.68
CA ALA A 105 -11.15 -3.11 -0.37
C ALA A 105 -9.74 -2.52 -0.48
N LYS A 106 -8.98 -2.86 -1.52
CA LYS A 106 -7.69 -2.23 -1.81
C LYS A 106 -7.81 -0.76 -2.18
N LEU A 107 -8.78 -0.39 -3.02
CA LEU A 107 -9.07 1.02 -3.30
C LEU A 107 -9.40 1.79 -2.01
N LEU A 108 -10.18 1.19 -1.12
CA LEU A 108 -10.51 1.79 0.18
C LEU A 108 -9.25 1.95 1.05
N GLU A 109 -8.40 0.93 1.15
CA GLU A 109 -7.14 0.96 1.90
C GLU A 109 -6.23 2.12 1.44
N PHE A 110 -6.00 2.24 0.13
CA PHE A 110 -5.20 3.34 -0.43
C PHE A 110 -5.91 4.70 -0.35
N GLY A 111 -7.24 4.74 -0.43
CA GLY A 111 -8.03 5.95 -0.19
C GLY A 111 -7.86 6.48 1.24
N LEU A 112 -7.87 5.58 2.23
CA LEU A 112 -7.60 5.93 3.63
C LEU A 112 -6.14 6.37 3.84
N LEU A 113 -5.18 5.70 3.20
CA LEU A 113 -3.77 6.12 3.22
C LEU A 113 -3.59 7.53 2.63
N PHE A 114 -4.28 7.83 1.53
CA PHE A 114 -4.28 9.16 0.93
C PHE A 114 -4.77 10.23 1.91
N LEU A 115 -5.90 9.99 2.60
CA LEU A 115 -6.41 10.91 3.62
C LEU A 115 -5.43 11.08 4.79
N TYR A 116 -4.82 9.97 5.23
CA TYR A 116 -3.77 10.02 6.24
C TYR A 116 -2.62 10.93 5.80
N ILE A 117 -2.11 10.79 4.58
CA ILE A 117 -1.04 11.64 4.05
C ILE A 117 -1.52 13.09 3.99
N LYS A 118 -2.68 13.38 3.37
CA LYS A 118 -3.22 14.74 3.22
C LYS A 118 -3.24 15.51 4.55
N TYR A 119 -3.66 14.88 5.65
CA TYR A 119 -3.80 15.58 6.95
C TYR A 119 -2.59 15.54 7.86
N ASN A 120 -1.61 14.67 7.59
CA ASN A 120 -0.47 14.51 8.47
C ASN A 120 0.86 14.92 7.81
N PHE A 121 0.92 15.02 6.49
CA PHE A 121 2.15 15.28 5.73
C PHE A 121 2.88 16.54 6.19
N SER A 122 2.22 17.70 6.12
CA SER A 122 2.80 18.99 6.50
C SER A 122 3.18 19.10 7.98
N ARG A 123 2.52 18.33 8.86
CA ARG A 123 2.72 18.39 10.31
C ARG A 123 3.83 17.46 10.81
N GLN A 124 4.00 16.29 10.19
CA GLN A 124 4.86 15.23 10.74
C GLN A 124 6.05 14.88 9.83
N PHE A 125 5.96 15.20 8.55
CA PHE A 125 6.88 14.71 7.53
C PHE A 125 7.65 15.83 6.84
N ASN A 126 8.82 15.49 6.32
CA ASN A 126 9.69 16.39 5.58
C ASN A 126 9.89 15.83 4.16
N LEU A 127 9.68 16.66 3.13
CA LEU A 127 9.86 16.27 1.73
C LEU A 127 11.28 15.81 1.42
N LYS A 128 12.31 16.49 1.95
CA LYS A 128 13.71 16.10 1.75
C LYS A 128 13.98 14.70 2.31
N THR A 129 13.47 14.41 3.50
CA THR A 129 13.59 13.07 4.10
C THR A 129 12.79 12.04 3.32
N PHE A 130 11.58 12.37 2.86
CA PHE A 130 10.77 11.48 2.03
C PHE A 130 11.50 11.09 0.74
N PHE A 131 12.00 12.07 -0.02
CA PHE A 131 12.76 11.80 -1.23
C PHE A 131 14.09 11.10 -0.94
N GLY A 132 14.77 11.46 0.16
CA GLY A 132 15.99 10.77 0.57
C GLY A 132 15.77 9.28 0.87
N VAL A 133 14.69 8.95 1.57
CA VAL A 133 14.32 7.54 1.85
C VAL A 133 13.89 6.83 0.57
N PHE A 134 13.13 7.47 -0.30
CA PHE A 134 12.69 6.90 -1.58
C PHE A 134 13.85 6.65 -2.56
N ILE A 135 14.76 7.61 -2.71
CA ILE A 135 15.96 7.44 -3.55
C ILE A 135 16.88 6.39 -2.92
N GLY A 136 17.07 6.44 -1.60
CA GLY A 136 17.87 5.45 -0.88
C GLY A 136 17.32 4.03 -1.04
N SER A 137 15.99 3.86 -1.02
CA SER A 137 15.38 2.55 -1.27
C SER A 137 15.56 2.10 -2.71
N ALA A 138 15.35 2.98 -3.70
CA ALA A 138 15.60 2.66 -5.10
C ALA A 138 17.06 2.25 -5.35
N CYS A 139 18.03 2.97 -4.80
CA CYS A 139 19.45 2.61 -4.89
C CYS A 139 19.73 1.25 -4.25
N PHE A 140 19.18 1.00 -3.04
CA PHE A 140 19.33 -0.28 -2.36
C PHE A 140 18.74 -1.43 -3.19
N GLN A 141 17.56 -1.25 -3.78
CA GLN A 141 16.93 -2.25 -4.65
C GLN A 141 17.76 -2.53 -5.91
N SER A 142 18.27 -1.48 -6.56
CA SER A 142 19.12 -1.64 -7.74
C SER A 142 20.39 -2.44 -7.43
N LEU A 143 21.06 -2.15 -6.30
CA LEU A 143 22.23 -2.91 -5.86
C LEU A 143 21.86 -4.37 -5.54
N PHE A 144 20.71 -4.59 -4.89
CA PHE A 144 20.23 -5.93 -4.58
C PHE A 144 19.94 -6.73 -5.85
N ALA A 145 19.30 -6.12 -6.86
CA ALA A 145 19.04 -6.75 -8.15
C ALA A 145 20.34 -7.11 -8.91
N ILE A 146 21.33 -6.22 -8.91
CA ILE A 146 22.66 -6.49 -9.49
C ILE A 146 23.32 -7.67 -8.77
N TRP A 147 23.24 -7.72 -7.44
CA TRP A 147 23.77 -8.84 -6.67
C TRP A 147 23.04 -10.16 -6.98
N GLN A 148 21.71 -10.14 -7.11
CA GLN A 148 20.92 -11.32 -7.50
C GLN A 148 21.31 -11.85 -8.88
N PHE A 149 21.58 -10.95 -9.84
CA PHE A 149 22.05 -11.29 -11.18
C PHE A 149 23.37 -12.07 -11.12
N PHE A 150 24.37 -11.55 -10.40
CA PHE A 150 25.67 -12.22 -10.26
C PHE A 150 25.60 -13.52 -9.44
N ALA A 151 24.77 -13.55 -8.41
CA ALA A 151 24.59 -14.73 -7.57
C ALA A 151 23.85 -15.86 -8.29
N GLN A 152 23.28 -15.62 -9.49
CA GLN A 152 22.36 -16.52 -10.19
C GLN A 152 21.22 -17.02 -9.28
N LYS A 153 20.87 -16.24 -8.25
CA LYS A 153 19.84 -16.56 -7.29
C LYS A 153 18.60 -15.75 -7.60
N SER A 154 17.57 -16.39 -8.13
CA SER A 154 16.21 -15.85 -8.15
C SER A 154 15.56 -16.03 -6.77
N LEU A 155 16.05 -15.30 -5.76
CA LEU A 155 15.31 -15.18 -4.49
C LEU A 155 13.88 -14.65 -4.75
N GLY A 156 13.72 -13.86 -5.83
CA GLY A 156 12.44 -13.44 -6.42
C GLY A 156 11.45 -14.57 -6.70
N LEU A 157 11.84 -15.56 -7.51
CA LEU A 157 11.00 -16.73 -7.84
C LEU A 157 10.66 -17.61 -6.64
N LYS A 158 11.58 -17.81 -5.69
CA LYS A 158 11.36 -18.74 -4.55
C LYS A 158 10.68 -18.12 -3.33
N ILE A 159 10.87 -16.83 -3.07
CA ILE A 159 10.42 -16.17 -1.82
C ILE A 159 9.39 -15.07 -2.09
N PHE A 160 9.44 -14.41 -3.25
CA PHE A 160 8.63 -13.21 -3.55
C PHE A 160 7.49 -13.43 -4.54
N ALA A 161 7.19 -14.68 -4.91
CA ALA A 161 6.08 -15.04 -5.78
C ALA A 161 6.00 -14.15 -7.03
N GLU A 162 7.16 -13.91 -7.67
CA GLU A 162 7.23 -13.25 -8.96
C GLU A 162 6.42 -14.04 -9.99
N SER A 163 5.80 -13.32 -10.92
CA SER A 163 5.00 -13.91 -11.99
C SER A 163 5.89 -14.88 -12.81
N PRO A 164 5.54 -16.17 -12.95
CA PRO A 164 6.35 -17.10 -13.72
C PRO A 164 6.47 -16.60 -15.16
N LEU A 165 7.71 -16.44 -15.64
CA LEU A 165 8.01 -15.91 -16.98
C LEU A 165 7.56 -16.88 -18.09
N SER A 166 7.41 -18.17 -17.77
CA SER A 166 6.75 -19.18 -18.60
C SER A 166 6.32 -20.40 -17.74
N PRO A 167 5.35 -21.22 -18.19
CA PRO A 167 4.95 -22.44 -17.50
C PRO A 167 6.08 -23.47 -17.31
N ASP A 168 7.12 -23.37 -18.14
CA ASP A 168 8.22 -24.35 -18.23
C ASP A 168 9.48 -23.92 -17.47
N ILE A 169 9.47 -22.75 -16.82
CA ILE A 169 10.59 -22.27 -15.98
C ILE A 169 10.06 -22.16 -14.55
N SER A 170 10.05 -23.31 -13.87
CA SER A 170 9.83 -23.46 -12.43
C SER A 170 11.13 -23.77 -11.70
#